data_AF-A0A7G9QGV8-F1
#
_entry.id   AF-A0A7G9QGV8-F1
#
_cell.length_a   1.000
_cell.length_b   1.000
_cell.length_c   1.000
_cell.angle_alpha   90.00
_cell.angle_beta   90.00
_cell.angle_gamma   90.00
#
_symmetry.space_group_name_H-M   'P 1'
#
loop_
_entity.id
_entity.type
_entity.pdbx_description
1 polymer ?
#
loop_
_entity_poly.entity_id
_entity_poly.type
_entity_poly.pdbx_seq_one_letter_code
_entity_poly.pdbx_strand_id
1 'polypeptide(L)'
;MARSIKDRIFKMSRRLYPNSKIFSITSGPAIMRMNAKLGFLPVSFAEITHDEHFWEGCKSCVNYDILERKKKCNCLCTAMLFDPEYFIEAQPVVYQKTEIYQEVAHS
;
A
#
# COMPACT_ATOMS: atom_id res chain seq x y z
N MET A 1 -9.06 6.89 16.13
CA MET A 1 -8.30 5.83 16.84
C MET A 1 -7.43 5.00 15.91
N ALA A 2 -7.96 4.30 14.90
CA ALA A 2 -7.14 3.47 14.01
C ALA A 2 -5.99 4.24 13.31
N ARG A 3 -6.26 5.48 12.88
CA ARG A 3 -5.24 6.37 12.29
C ARG A 3 -4.09 6.69 13.25
N SER A 4 -4.39 7.09 14.48
CA SER A 4 -3.34 7.48 15.45
C SER A 4 -2.45 6.29 15.84
N ILE A 5 -3.03 5.09 15.94
CA ILE A 5 -2.27 3.85 16.17
C ILE A 5 -1.35 3.58 14.97
N LYS A 6 -1.89 3.62 13.75
CA LYS A 6 -1.08 3.38 12.54
C LYS A 6 0.05 4.40 12.40
N ASP A 7 -0.23 5.69 12.62
CA ASP A 7 0.77 6.75 12.58
C ASP A 7 1.88 6.51 13.63
N ARG A 8 1.52 6.06 14.84
CA ARG A 8 2.49 5.76 15.89
C ARG A 8 3.35 4.55 15.55
N ILE A 9 2.73 3.45 15.08
CA ILE A 9 3.44 2.25 14.65
C ILE A 9 4.39 2.60 13.51
N PHE A 10 3.91 3.31 12.48
CA PHE A 10 4.73 3.71 11.35
C PHE A 10 5.94 4.53 11.80
N LYS A 11 5.75 5.59 12.59
CA LYS A 11 6.85 6.41 13.13
C LYS A 11 7.84 5.59 13.95
N MET A 12 7.35 4.65 14.76
CA MET A 12 8.21 3.73 15.53
C MET A 12 9.01 2.80 14.62
N SER A 13 8.37 2.18 13.63
CA SER A 13 9.04 1.35 12.63
C SER A 13 10.12 2.13 11.88
N ARG A 14 9.85 3.39 11.51
CA ARG A 14 10.84 4.28 10.87
C ARG A 14 12.04 4.58 11.78
N ARG A 15 11.83 4.69 13.09
CA ARG A 15 12.92 4.94 14.06
C ARG A 15 13.78 3.69 14.30
N LEU A 16 13.15 2.52 14.41
CA LEU A 16 13.84 1.26 14.70
C LEU A 16 14.52 0.67 13.45
N TYR A 17 13.90 0.86 12.28
CA TYR A 17 14.32 0.29 11.01
C TYR A 17 14.35 1.37 9.91
N PRO A 18 15.27 2.35 10.00
CA PRO A 18 15.27 3.53 9.14
C PRO A 18 15.53 3.23 7.66
N ASN A 19 16.15 2.11 7.31
CA ASN A 19 16.45 1.78 5.91
C ASN A 19 15.51 0.69 5.36
N SER A 20 14.60 0.16 6.17
CA SER A 20 13.71 -0.91 5.73
C SER A 20 12.53 -0.38 4.93
N LYS A 21 12.17 -1.09 3.86
CA LYS A 21 10.88 -0.92 3.19
C LYS A 21 9.77 -1.48 4.08
N ILE A 22 8.59 -0.87 4.01
CA ILE A 22 7.41 -1.31 4.77
C ILE A 22 6.29 -1.54 3.79
N PHE A 23 5.70 -2.73 3.77
CA PHE A 23 4.57 -3.03 2.91
C PHE A 23 3.28 -3.25 3.70
N SER A 24 2.15 -3.06 3.02
CA SER A 24 0.81 -3.25 3.56
C SER A 24 -0.06 -3.86 2.46
N ILE A 25 -0.83 -4.89 2.80
CA ILE A 25 -1.90 -5.41 1.94
C ILE A 25 -3.26 -5.01 2.52
N THR A 26 -4.22 -4.63 1.68
CA THR A 26 -5.58 -4.27 2.12
C THR A 26 -6.60 -4.38 0.98
N SER A 27 -7.85 -4.72 1.28
CA SER A 27 -8.99 -4.60 0.36
C SER A 27 -9.81 -3.31 0.59
N GLY A 28 -9.62 -2.65 1.73
CA GLY A 28 -10.45 -1.51 2.15
C GLY A 28 -9.94 -0.16 1.65
N PRO A 29 -10.76 0.66 0.96
CA PRO A 29 -10.33 1.95 0.41
C PRO A 29 -9.98 2.98 1.50
N ALA A 30 -10.56 2.86 2.70
CA ALA A 30 -10.20 3.71 3.84
C ALA A 30 -8.74 3.48 4.30
N ILE A 31 -8.28 2.22 4.29
CA ILE A 31 -6.90 1.87 4.63
C ILE A 31 -5.95 2.27 3.51
N MET A 32 -6.37 2.13 2.24
CA MET A 32 -5.58 2.60 1.10
C MET A 32 -5.33 4.11 1.17
N ARG A 33 -6.37 4.92 1.45
CA ARG A 33 -6.22 6.37 1.64
C ARG A 33 -5.33 6.71 2.83
N MET A 34 -5.37 5.91 3.89
CA MET A 34 -4.50 6.09 5.06
C MET A 34 -3.04 5.77 4.72
N ASN A 35 -2.80 4.68 3.97
CA ASN A 35 -1.49 4.28 3.47
C ASN A 35 -0.90 5.35 2.54
N ALA A 36 -1.69 5.87 1.60
CA ALA A 36 -1.24 6.92 0.69
C ALA A 36 -0.79 8.19 1.44
N LYS A 37 -1.52 8.60 2.49
CA LYS A 37 -1.12 9.72 3.37
C LYS A 37 0.19 9.49 4.12
N LEU A 38 0.58 8.24 4.33
CA LEU A 38 1.85 7.84 4.95
C LEU A 38 2.95 7.60 3.91
N GLY A 39 2.65 7.79 2.61
CA GLY A 39 3.64 7.66 1.54
C GLY A 39 3.72 6.29 0.88
N PHE A 40 2.81 5.37 1.20
CA PHE A 40 2.81 4.08 0.53
C PHE A 40 2.27 4.24 -0.90
N LEU A 41 2.98 3.65 -1.86
CA LEU A 41 2.56 3.60 -3.26
C LEU A 41 2.03 2.20 -3.59
N PRO A 42 1.00 2.07 -4.46
CA PRO A 42 0.55 0.76 -4.92
C PRO A 42 1.66 0.07 -5.71
N VAL A 43 1.87 -1.21 -5.44
CA VAL A 43 2.89 -2.04 -6.10
C VAL A 43 2.32 -3.40 -6.48
N SER A 44 3.04 -4.14 -7.31
CA SER A 44 2.75 -5.55 -7.57
C SER A 44 3.13 -6.42 -6.35
N PHE A 45 2.56 -7.63 -6.24
CA PHE A 45 2.92 -8.54 -5.16
C PHE A 45 4.37 -9.06 -5.29
N ALA A 46 4.96 -8.99 -6.48
CA ALA A 46 6.37 -9.33 -6.69
C ALA A 46 7.34 -8.36 -5.99
N GLU A 47 6.87 -7.17 -5.61
CA GLU A 47 7.68 -6.13 -4.96
C GLU A 47 7.61 -6.20 -3.42
N ILE A 48 6.82 -7.12 -2.86
CA ILE A 48 6.69 -7.31 -1.41
C ILE A 48 7.35 -8.63 -0.96
N THR A 49 7.05 -9.07 0.26
CA THR A 49 7.70 -10.26 0.83
C THR A 49 7.43 -11.53 0.05
N HIS A 50 8.43 -12.40 0.01
CA HIS A 50 8.34 -13.76 -0.50
C HIS A 50 8.33 -14.80 0.64
N ASP A 51 8.33 -14.35 1.90
CA ASP A 51 8.33 -15.21 3.08
C ASP A 51 7.01 -15.99 3.18
N GLU A 52 7.12 -17.31 3.15
CA GLU A 52 5.96 -18.20 3.23
C GLU A 52 5.18 -18.03 4.53
N HIS A 53 5.86 -17.77 5.66
CA HIS A 53 5.20 -17.59 6.97
C HIS A 53 4.25 -16.40 6.96
N PHE A 54 4.60 -15.33 6.24
CA PHE A 54 3.68 -14.20 6.06
C PHE A 54 2.40 -14.64 5.33
N TRP A 55 2.56 -15.41 4.24
CA TRP A 55 1.44 -15.88 3.42
C TRP A 55 0.57 -16.92 4.13
N GLU A 56 1.10 -17.66 5.10
CA GLU A 56 0.30 -18.54 5.96
C GLU A 56 -0.74 -17.76 6.75
N GLY A 57 -0.44 -16.52 7.15
CA GLY A 57 -1.39 -15.63 7.80
C GLY A 57 -2.60 -15.30 6.92
N CYS A 58 -2.48 -15.41 5.59
CA CYS A 58 -3.61 -15.22 4.68
C CYS A 58 -4.58 -16.40 4.68
N LYS A 59 -4.26 -17.57 5.25
CA LYS A 59 -5.15 -18.75 5.29
C LYS A 59 -6.48 -18.48 6.01
N SER A 60 -6.53 -17.50 6.91
CA SER A 60 -7.76 -17.07 7.60
C SER A 60 -8.60 -16.08 6.79
N CYS A 61 -8.10 -15.59 5.65
CA CYS A 61 -8.81 -14.66 4.79
C CYS A 61 -9.80 -15.42 3.90
N VAL A 62 -11.02 -14.89 3.77
CA VAL A 62 -12.06 -15.45 2.88
C VAL A 62 -11.64 -15.53 1.40
N ASN A 63 -10.60 -14.80 1.01
CA ASN A 63 -10.06 -14.74 -0.36
C ASN A 63 -8.79 -15.60 -0.55
N TYR A 64 -8.45 -16.45 0.42
CA TYR A 64 -7.22 -17.25 0.38
C TYR A 64 -7.16 -18.18 -0.84
N ASP A 65 -8.30 -18.75 -1.23
CA ASP A 65 -8.45 -19.60 -2.40
C ASP A 65 -8.01 -18.89 -3.70
N ILE A 66 -8.31 -17.59 -3.83
CA ILE A 66 -7.89 -16.76 -4.97
C ILE A 66 -6.38 -16.60 -4.95
N LEU A 67 -5.80 -16.28 -3.78
CA LEU A 67 -4.35 -16.09 -3.62
C LEU A 67 -3.59 -17.37 -4.02
N GLU A 68 -4.08 -18.54 -3.57
CA GLU A 68 -3.48 -19.84 -3.84
C GLU A 68 -3.58 -20.22 -5.33
N ARG A 69 -4.77 -20.10 -5.95
CA ARG A 69 -4.94 -20.36 -7.40
C ARG A 69 -4.03 -19.48 -8.26
N LYS A 70 -3.75 -18.27 -7.80
CA LYS A 70 -2.87 -17.31 -8.49
C LYS A 70 -1.41 -17.40 -8.02
N LYS A 71 -1.03 -18.45 -7.28
CA LYS A 71 0.34 -18.72 -6.83
C LYS A 71 0.98 -17.52 -6.11
N LYS A 72 0.20 -16.82 -5.29
CA LYS A 72 0.63 -15.62 -4.52
C LYS A 72 1.05 -14.43 -5.41
N CYS A 73 0.77 -14.44 -6.71
CA CYS A 73 1.11 -13.33 -7.62
C CYS A 73 0.17 -12.12 -7.50
N ASN A 74 -1.06 -12.32 -7.00
CA ASN A 74 -2.02 -11.27 -6.66
C ASN A 74 -3.22 -11.83 -5.89
N CYS A 75 -4.00 -10.94 -5.27
CA CYS A 75 -5.27 -11.22 -4.60
C CYS A 75 -6.25 -10.06 -4.85
N LEU A 76 -7.43 -10.09 -4.21
CA LEU A 76 -8.33 -8.92 -4.13
C LEU A 76 -7.76 -7.81 -3.23
N CYS A 77 -6.76 -8.11 -2.43
CA CYS A 77 -5.99 -7.12 -1.69
C CYS A 77 -5.07 -6.34 -2.65
N THR A 78 -4.96 -5.03 -2.42
CA THR A 78 -3.92 -4.19 -3.02
C THR A 78 -2.69 -4.21 -2.13
N ALA A 79 -1.52 -4.50 -2.71
CA ALA A 79 -0.23 -4.31 -2.07
C ALA A 79 0.19 -2.85 -2.21
N MET A 80 0.71 -2.28 -1.13
CA MET A 80 1.28 -0.95 -1.12
C MET A 80 2.62 -0.96 -0.38
N LEU A 81 3.61 -0.24 -0.90
CA LEU A 81 4.97 -0.20 -0.39
C LEU A 81 5.35 1.23 -0.03
N PHE A 82 5.85 1.41 1.18
CA PHE A 82 6.64 2.56 1.57
C PHE A 82 8.10 2.19 1.44
N ASP A 83 8.85 3.01 0.72
CA ASP A 83 10.28 2.84 0.52
C ASP A 83 11.00 4.13 0.95
N PRO A 84 11.90 4.07 1.95
CA PRO A 84 12.65 5.24 2.39
C PRO A 84 13.43 5.95 1.29
N GLU A 85 13.94 5.20 0.31
CA GLU A 85 14.85 5.76 -0.69
C GLU A 85 14.09 6.64 -1.69
N TYR A 86 12.86 6.24 -2.07
CA TYR A 86 11.98 7.07 -2.89
C TYR A 86 11.52 8.34 -2.16
N PHE A 87 11.50 8.35 -0.81
CA PHE A 87 11.18 9.54 -0.02
C PHE A 87 12.32 10.56 0.07
N ILE A 88 13.57 10.14 -0.20
CA ILE A 88 14.72 11.03 -0.24
C ILE A 88 14.77 11.78 -1.58
N GLU A 89 14.18 11.24 -2.64
CA GLU A 89 14.13 11.87 -3.98
C GLU A 89 12.78 12.52 -4.34
N ALA A 90 11.70 12.19 -3.64
CA ALA A 90 10.39 12.81 -3.88
C ALA A 90 10.31 14.22 -3.27
N GLN A 91 10.68 15.23 -4.07
CA GLN A 91 10.02 16.54 -4.01
C GLN A 91 8.49 16.33 -3.93
N PRO A 92 7.74 17.18 -3.21
CA PRO A 92 6.30 16.99 -3.05
C PRO A 92 5.64 16.92 -4.42
N VAL A 93 5.09 15.75 -4.77
CA VAL A 93 4.20 15.63 -5.92
C VAL A 93 2.96 16.44 -5.59
N VAL A 94 2.95 17.70 -6.06
CA VAL A 94 1.77 18.54 -6.07
C VAL A 94 0.77 17.84 -6.98
N TYR A 95 -0.29 17.28 -6.39
CA TYR A 95 -1.44 16.80 -7.15
C TYR A 95 -2.11 18.04 -7.76
N GLN A 96 -1.64 18.48 -8.92
CA GLN A 96 -2.38 19.43 -9.73
C GLN A 96 -3.64 18.70 -10.17
N LYS A 97 -4.76 19.11 -9.59
CA LYS A 97 -6.10 18.75 -10.02
C LYS A 97 -6.26 19.30 -11.44
N THR A 98 -5.81 18.56 -12.45
CA THR A 98 -6.01 18.95 -13.85
C THR A 98 -7.47 18.79 -14.22
N GLU A 99 -7.98 19.84 -14.81
CA GLU A 99 -9.37 20.13 -15.16
C GLU A 99 -9.86 19.28 -16.35
N ILE A 100 -10.06 17.98 -16.18
CA ILE A 100 -10.52 17.09 -17.28
C ILE A 100 -12.01 16.72 -17.15
N TYR A 101 -12.86 17.67 -16.75
CA TYR A 101 -14.32 17.46 -16.68
C TYR A 101 -15.17 18.60 -17.27
N GLN A 102 -14.60 19.47 -18.12
CA GLN A 102 -15.39 20.52 -18.79
C GLN A 102 -15.47 20.44 -20.32
N GLU A 103 -14.74 19.55 -20.99
CA GLU A 103 -14.80 19.45 -22.47
C GLU A 103 -15.70 18.34 -23.04
N VAL A 104 -16.39 17.55 -22.21
CA VAL A 104 -17.31 16.50 -22.70
C VAL A 104 -18.80 16.86 -22.56
N ALA A 105 -19.11 18.09 -22.14
CA ALA A 105 -20.48 18.56 -21.92
C ALA A 105 -21.00 19.53 -23.00
N HIS A 106 -20.29 19.68 -24.12
CA HIS A 106 -20.75 20.47 -25.27
C HIS A 106 -20.41 19.79 -26.61
N SER A 107 -20.93 18.57 -26.78
CA SER A 107 -21.12 17.93 -28.09
C SER A 107 -22.56 17.48 -28.22
#